data_AF-A0AAV8ZRJ9-F1
#
_entry.id   AF-A0AAV8ZRJ9-F1
#
_cell.length_a   1.000
_cell.length_b   1.000
_cell.length_c   1.000
_cell.angle_alpha   90.00
_cell.angle_beta   90.00
_cell.angle_gamma   90.00
#
_symmetry.space_group_name_H-M   'P 1'
#
loop_
_entity.id
_entity.type
_entity.pdbx_description
1 polymer ?
#
loop_
_entity_poly.entity_id
_entity_poly.type
_entity_poly.pdbx_seq_one_letter_code
_entity_poly.pdbx_strand_id
1 'polypeptide(L)'
;MNDAHKTECRLCLTSIYCDESCLIEEVTKQMLQALLLNPNLDVDEGAEMCFECATKLQNAYDFKSTCVNIEKKILPFFISEENMKLNEEKSWKKITNSESLDGSEDQKLCRFCMKVTESGCCIFLQEKENMYIY
;
A
#
# COMPACT_ATOMS: atom_id res chain seq x y z
N MET A 1 2.59 -25.20 -34.51
CA MET A 1 1.44 -25.62 -33.69
C MET A 1 1.63 -24.93 -32.35
N ASN A 2 0.95 -23.80 -32.14
CA ASN A 2 1.00 -23.06 -30.89
C ASN A 2 -0.19 -23.54 -30.05
N ASP A 3 0.00 -24.63 -29.30
CA ASP A 3 -0.90 -24.92 -28.19
C ASP A 3 -0.51 -23.95 -27.07
N ALA A 4 -1.11 -22.76 -27.09
CA ALA A 4 -1.03 -21.85 -25.97
C ALA A 4 -1.73 -22.54 -24.79
N HIS A 5 -0.94 -23.00 -23.82
CA HIS A 5 -1.47 -23.59 -22.59
C HIS A 5 -2.29 -22.53 -21.86
N LYS A 6 -3.58 -22.84 -21.67
CA LYS A 6 -4.54 -21.96 -21.00
C LYS A 6 -4.64 -22.39 -19.56
N THR A 7 -4.40 -21.46 -18.65
CA THR A 7 -4.37 -21.67 -17.20
C THR A 7 -5.22 -20.61 -16.52
N GLU A 8 -5.39 -20.69 -15.20
CA GLU A 8 -6.23 -19.77 -14.43
C GLU A 8 -5.36 -18.91 -13.51
N CYS A 9 -5.60 -17.60 -13.53
CA CYS A 9 -4.98 -16.68 -12.59
C CYS A 9 -5.44 -17.00 -11.16
N ARG A 10 -4.51 -17.22 -10.24
CA ARG A 10 -4.82 -17.61 -8.86
C ARG A 10 -5.47 -16.54 -8.01
N LEU A 11 -5.45 -15.27 -8.46
CA LEU A 11 -6.03 -14.15 -7.72
C LEU A 11 -7.44 -13.79 -8.23
N CYS A 12 -7.63 -13.68 -9.54
CA CYS A 12 -8.92 -13.28 -10.11
C CYS A 12 -9.73 -14.44 -10.70
N LEU A 13 -9.16 -15.65 -10.79
CA LEU A 13 -9.78 -16.84 -11.36
C LEU A 13 -10.14 -16.71 -12.85
N THR A 14 -9.65 -15.67 -13.53
CA THR A 14 -9.80 -15.50 -14.98
C THR A 14 -8.79 -16.39 -15.69
N SER A 15 -9.21 -17.02 -16.80
CA SER A 15 -8.30 -17.75 -17.64
C SER A 15 -7.29 -16.82 -18.34
N ILE A 16 -6.04 -17.25 -18.39
CA ILE A 16 -4.90 -16.56 -19.00
C ILE A 16 -4.12 -17.49 -19.93
N TYR A 17 -3.39 -16.87 -20.84
CA TYR A 17 -2.39 -17.55 -21.65
C TYR A 17 -1.02 -17.45 -20.96
N CYS A 18 -0.18 -18.48 -21.06
CA CYS A 18 1.12 -18.50 -20.37
C CYS A 18 2.03 -17.30 -20.73
N ASP A 19 1.89 -16.68 -21.90
CA ASP A 19 2.63 -15.47 -22.30
C ASP A 19 2.15 -14.18 -21.60
N GLU A 20 0.94 -14.17 -21.04
CA GLU A 20 0.35 -13.07 -20.27
C GLU A 20 0.35 -13.33 -18.74
N SER A 21 1.01 -14.41 -18.34
CA SER A 21 1.11 -14.86 -16.95
C SER A 21 2.44 -14.45 -16.30
N CYS A 22 2.41 -14.28 -14.98
CA CYS A 22 3.55 -14.17 -14.10
C CYS A 22 3.52 -15.35 -13.12
N LEU A 23 4.63 -16.07 -12.99
CA LEU A 23 4.77 -17.12 -11.98
C LEU A 23 4.71 -16.53 -10.57
N ILE A 24 4.01 -17.20 -9.66
CA ILE A 24 3.96 -16.82 -8.25
C ILE A 24 5.20 -17.38 -7.55
N GLU A 25 6.29 -16.62 -7.64
CA GLU A 25 7.56 -16.92 -6.99
C GLU A 25 7.55 -16.50 -5.51
N GLU A 26 8.62 -16.83 -4.79
CA GLU A 26 8.75 -16.58 -3.35
C GLU A 26 8.56 -15.10 -2.97
N VAL A 27 9.08 -14.17 -3.77
CA VAL A 27 8.89 -12.73 -3.53
C VAL A 27 7.42 -12.34 -3.63
N THR A 28 6.69 -12.88 -4.61
CA THR A 28 5.26 -12.66 -4.77
C THR A 28 4.48 -13.27 -3.60
N LYS A 29 4.87 -14.46 -3.11
CA LYS A 29 4.28 -15.08 -1.91
C LYS A 29 4.47 -14.22 -0.68
N GLN A 30 5.67 -13.65 -0.49
CA GLN A 30 5.93 -12.73 0.61
C GLN A 30 5.10 -11.45 0.51
N MET A 31 4.88 -10.89 -0.69
CA MET A 31 3.98 -9.75 -0.88
C MET A 31 2.53 -10.09 -0.53
N LEU A 32 2.04 -11.25 -0.97
CA LEU A 32 0.70 -11.75 -0.63
C LEU A 32 0.53 -11.88 0.89
N GLN A 33 1.48 -12.53 1.56
CA GLN A 33 1.51 -12.66 3.03
C GLN A 33 1.56 -11.30 3.72
N ALA A 34 2.41 -10.39 3.24
CA ALA A 34 2.50 -9.03 3.76
C ALA A 34 1.17 -8.28 3.62
N LEU A 35 0.35 -8.59 2.60
CA LEU A 35 -0.98 -8.02 2.40
C LEU A 35 -2.11 -8.82 3.05
N LEU A 36 -1.80 -9.89 3.81
CA LEU A 36 -2.78 -10.81 4.41
C LEU A 36 -3.68 -11.50 3.37
N LEU A 37 -3.18 -11.66 2.15
CA LEU A 37 -3.81 -12.43 1.09
C LEU A 37 -3.26 -13.85 1.15
N ASN A 38 -4.14 -14.83 1.31
CA ASN A 38 -3.77 -16.25 1.34
C ASN A 38 -4.49 -17.02 0.23
N PRO A 39 -4.13 -16.82 -1.05
CA PRO A 39 -4.61 -17.70 -2.10
C PRO A 39 -4.10 -19.11 -1.84
N ASN A 40 -4.92 -20.13 -2.14
CA ASN A 40 -4.46 -21.51 -2.04
C ASN A 40 -3.48 -21.81 -3.19
N LEU A 41 -2.18 -21.78 -2.89
CA LEU A 41 -1.09 -21.99 -3.85
C LEU A 41 -0.56 -23.44 -3.85
N ASP A 42 -0.96 -24.26 -2.88
CA ASP A 42 -0.44 -25.62 -2.70
C ASP A 42 -1.08 -26.65 -3.65
N VAL A 43 -2.10 -26.24 -4.41
CA VAL A 43 -2.88 -27.14 -5.28
C VAL A 43 -2.18 -27.38 -6.62
N ASP A 44 -1.30 -26.48 -7.05
CA ASP A 44 -0.68 -26.53 -8.37
C ASP A 44 0.83 -26.20 -8.30
N GLU A 45 1.67 -27.16 -8.70
CA GLU A 45 3.06 -26.87 -9.05
C GLU A 45 3.06 -25.86 -10.22
N GLY A 46 3.54 -24.64 -9.99
CA GLY A 46 3.53 -23.58 -11.01
C GLY A 46 2.29 -22.69 -10.99
N ALA A 47 1.76 -22.36 -9.80
CA ALA A 47 0.72 -21.35 -9.64
C ALA A 47 1.06 -20.03 -10.39
N GLU A 48 0.16 -19.61 -11.27
CA GLU A 48 0.31 -18.43 -12.13
C GLU A 48 -0.68 -17.31 -11.78
N MET A 49 -0.30 -16.08 -12.13
CA MET A 49 -1.06 -14.86 -11.92
C MET A 49 -1.05 -14.02 -13.19
N CYS A 50 -2.17 -13.41 -13.57
CA CYS A 50 -2.19 -12.49 -14.70
C CYS A 50 -1.40 -11.20 -14.42
N PHE A 51 -0.86 -10.57 -15.47
CA PHE A 51 -0.12 -9.30 -15.35
C PHE A 51 -0.90 -8.18 -14.64
N GLU A 52 -2.22 -8.12 -14.84
CA GLU A 52 -3.07 -7.13 -14.16
C GLU A 52 -3.10 -7.35 -12.64
N CYS A 53 -3.25 -8.60 -12.20
CA CYS A 53 -3.19 -8.97 -10.79
C CYS A 53 -1.79 -8.72 -10.21
N ALA A 54 -0.73 -9.02 -10.96
CA ALA A 54 0.66 -8.73 -10.54
C ALA A 54 0.86 -7.23 -10.30
N THR A 55 0.39 -6.39 -11.21
CA THR A 55 0.47 -4.93 -11.10
C THR A 55 -0.32 -4.40 -9.90
N LYS A 56 -1.55 -4.90 -9.70
CA LYS A 56 -2.37 -4.52 -8.53
C LYS A 56 -1.73 -4.95 -7.21
N LEU A 57 -1.14 -6.14 -7.18
CA LEU A 57 -0.43 -6.65 -6.01
C LEU A 57 0.77 -5.77 -5.65
N GLN A 58 1.59 -5.41 -6.64
CA GLN A 58 2.74 -4.53 -6.46
C GLN A 58 2.31 -3.16 -5.90
N ASN A 59 1.30 -2.53 -6.52
CA ASN A 59 0.78 -1.24 -6.06
C ASN A 59 0.24 -1.30 -4.62
N ALA A 60 -0.47 -2.37 -4.26
CA ALA A 60 -0.97 -2.56 -2.90
C ALA A 60 0.18 -2.76 -1.90
N TYR A 61 1.20 -3.53 -2.27
CA TYR A 61 2.38 -3.76 -1.44
C TYR A 61 3.18 -2.47 -1.22
N ASP A 62 3.39 -1.66 -2.26
CA ASP A 62 4.10 -0.37 -2.17
C ASP A 62 3.33 0.63 -1.30
N PHE A 63 1.99 0.65 -1.44
CA PHE A 63 1.12 1.44 -0.58
C PHE A 63 1.24 1.02 0.89
N LYS A 64 1.12 -0.28 1.20
CA LYS A 64 1.26 -0.79 2.57
C LYS A 64 2.65 -0.53 3.15
N SER A 65 3.70 -0.71 2.36
CA SER A 65 5.08 -0.42 2.77
C SER A 65 5.26 1.05 3.11
N THR A 66 4.62 1.95 2.34
CA THR A 66 4.57 3.38 2.64
C THR A 66 3.85 3.65 3.97
N CYS A 67 2.70 3.02 4.22
CA CYS A 67 1.99 3.12 5.51
C CYS A 67 2.90 2.75 6.67
N VAL A 68 3.50 1.55 6.62
CA VAL A 68 4.31 1.00 7.72
C VAL A 68 5.53 1.87 7.98
N ASN A 69 6.17 2.39 6.94
CA ASN A 69 7.30 3.30 7.09
C ASN A 69 6.91 4.61 7.77
N ILE A 70 5.70 5.10 7.52
CA ILE A 70 5.20 6.33 8.12
C ILE A 70 4.72 6.08 9.55
N GLU A 71 4.01 4.98 9.79
CA GLU A 71 3.65 4.53 11.14
C GLU A 71 4.89 4.45 12.05
N LYS A 72 5.98 3.82 11.59
CA LYS A 72 7.26 3.78 12.33
C LYS A 72 7.82 5.16 12.67
N LYS A 73 7.60 6.17 11.82
CA LYS A 73 8.05 7.54 12.08
C LYS A 73 7.15 8.28 13.06
N ILE A 74 5.84 8.02 13.03
CA ILE A 74 4.88 8.73 13.89
C ILE A 74 4.75 8.05 15.27
N LEU A 75 4.88 6.71 15.35
CA LEU A 75 4.66 5.93 16.58
C LEU A 75 5.40 6.47 17.81
N PRO A 76 6.69 6.90 17.73
CA PRO A 76 7.38 7.49 18.87
C PRO A 76 6.68 8.73 19.44
N PHE A 77 6.03 9.54 18.60
CA PHE A 77 5.31 10.75 19.00
C PHE A 77 3.98 10.45 19.69
N PHE A 78 3.36 9.29 19.40
CA PHE A 78 2.16 8.83 20.09
C PHE A 78 2.47 8.22 21.46
N ILE A 79 3.63 7.57 21.60
CA ILE A 79 4.05 6.91 22.84
C ILE A 79 4.65 7.92 23.83
N SER A 80 5.24 9.02 23.35
CA SER A 80 6.10 9.87 24.20
C SER A 80 5.37 10.81 25.16
N GLU A 81 4.10 11.18 24.99
CA GLU A 81 3.38 12.01 25.98
C GLU A 81 1.87 11.73 25.94
N GLU A 82 1.28 11.48 27.11
CA GLU A 82 -0.18 11.43 27.32
C GLU A 82 -0.85 12.65 26.67
N ASN A 83 -1.62 12.42 25.61
CA ASN A 83 -2.51 13.41 24.98
C ASN A 83 -1.86 14.52 24.14
N MET A 84 -0.66 14.33 23.59
CA MET A 84 -0.19 15.29 22.57
C MET A 84 -1.07 15.21 21.31
N LYS A 85 -1.98 16.18 21.18
CA LYS A 85 -2.42 16.64 19.85
C LYS A 85 -1.14 16.84 19.05
N LEU A 86 -0.97 16.11 17.96
CA LEU A 86 0.09 16.36 16.98
C LEU A 86 0.07 17.86 16.70
N ASN A 87 0.97 18.62 17.30
CA ASN A 87 1.26 19.96 16.81
C ASN A 87 1.91 19.70 15.46
N GLU A 88 1.08 19.82 14.42
CA GLU A 88 1.35 19.30 13.08
C GLU A 88 2.67 19.85 12.55
N GLU A 89 3.01 21.09 12.88
CA GLU A 89 4.21 21.76 12.39
C GLU A 89 5.50 21.25 13.06
N LYS A 90 5.54 21.19 14.40
CA LYS A 90 6.76 20.77 15.15
C LYS A 90 7.05 19.29 15.00
N SER A 91 6.00 18.47 14.97
CA SER A 91 6.12 17.02 14.81
C SER A 91 6.55 16.69 13.38
N TRP A 92 6.01 17.41 12.38
CA TRP A 92 6.39 17.26 10.99
C TRP A 92 7.86 17.62 10.75
N LYS A 93 8.34 18.80 11.19
CA LYS A 93 9.75 19.21 11.02
C LYS A 93 10.74 18.13 11.50
N LYS A 94 10.38 17.41 12.57
CA LYS A 94 11.14 16.28 13.09
C LYS A 94 11.01 15.00 12.24
N ILE A 95 9.82 14.68 11.74
CA ILE A 95 9.55 13.47 10.93
C ILE A 95 10.17 13.56 9.53
N THR A 96 10.15 14.74 8.91
CA THR A 96 10.63 14.96 7.55
C THR A 96 12.05 15.52 7.49
N ASN A 97 12.63 15.87 8.64
CA ASN A 97 13.94 16.53 8.75
C ASN A 97 14.05 17.79 7.85
N SER A 98 12.92 18.47 7.63
CA SER A 98 12.83 19.61 6.73
C SER A 98 12.55 20.89 7.51
N GLU A 99 13.32 21.93 7.22
CA GLU A 99 13.23 23.23 7.89
C GLU A 99 12.10 24.11 7.33
N SER A 100 11.62 23.83 6.12
CA SER A 100 10.76 24.73 5.35
C SER A 100 9.33 24.21 5.21
N LEU A 101 8.44 24.68 6.08
CA LEU A 101 7.13 25.14 5.61
C LEU A 101 7.33 26.63 5.35
N ASP A 102 7.30 27.02 4.09
CA ASP A 102 6.97 28.41 3.76
C ASP A 102 5.57 28.61 4.33
N GLY A 103 5.39 29.52 5.30
CA GLY A 103 4.14 29.70 6.03
C GLY A 103 2.98 30.23 5.19
N SER A 104 2.92 29.92 3.88
CA SER A 104 1.78 30.17 3.02
C SER A 104 0.59 29.29 3.46
N GLU A 105 -0.56 29.93 3.67
CA GLU A 105 -1.80 29.32 4.18
C GLU A 105 -2.35 28.16 3.30
N ASP A 106 -1.80 27.98 2.09
CA ASP A 106 -2.28 27.02 1.10
C ASP A 106 -1.53 25.68 1.09
N GLN A 107 -0.42 25.55 1.83
CA GLN A 107 0.33 24.29 1.91
C GLN A 107 -0.37 23.30 2.84
N LYS A 108 -0.88 22.19 2.28
CA LYS A 108 -1.48 21.10 3.06
C LYS A 108 -0.48 19.97 3.25
N LEU A 109 -0.52 19.33 4.42
CA LEU A 109 0.28 18.14 4.70
C LEU A 109 -0.55 16.88 4.47
N CYS A 110 -0.06 16.00 3.60
CA CYS A 110 -0.65 14.68 3.48
C CYS A 110 -0.17 13.80 4.65
N ARG A 111 -1.03 13.53 5.64
CA ARG A 111 -0.71 12.65 6.78
C ARG A 111 -0.32 11.23 6.35
N PHE A 112 -0.76 10.81 5.16
CA PHE A 112 -0.48 9.47 4.64
C PHE A 112 0.90 9.33 4.00
N CYS A 113 1.46 10.37 3.37
CA CYS A 113 2.79 10.31 2.74
C CYS A 113 3.82 11.27 3.36
N MET A 114 3.39 12.11 4.32
CA MET A 114 4.17 13.15 5.01
C MET A 114 4.81 14.20 4.09
N LYS A 115 4.31 14.34 2.87
CA LYS A 115 4.76 15.36 1.92
C LYS A 115 3.87 16.60 1.98
N VAL A 116 4.47 17.75 1.69
CA VAL A 116 3.74 18.98 1.38
C VAL A 116 3.02 18.77 0.05
N THR A 117 1.74 19.11 0.03
CA THR A 117 0.91 19.05 -1.16
C THR A 117 0.35 20.43 -1.45
N GLU A 118 0.34 20.81 -2.72
CA GLU A 118 -0.41 21.98 -3.18
C GLU A 118 -1.90 21.76 -2.93
N SER A 119 -2.61 22.85 -2.64
CA SER A 119 -4.04 22.84 -2.36
C SER A 119 -4.81 22.19 -3.52
N GLY A 120 -5.40 21.01 -3.27
CA GLY A 120 -6.17 20.24 -4.26
C GLY A 120 -5.66 18.83 -4.54
N CYS A 121 -4.46 18.46 -4.10
CA CYS A 121 -3.91 17.12 -4.32
C CYS A 121 -4.36 16.09 -3.25
N CYS A 122 -4.98 16.54 -2.15
CA CYS A 122 -5.51 15.65 -1.11
C CYS A 122 -6.94 15.21 -1.45
N ILE A 123 -7.12 13.92 -1.76
CA ILE A 123 -8.43 13.28 -1.65
C ILE A 123 -8.70 13.09 -0.16
N PHE A 124 -9.66 13.84 0.38
CA PHE A 124 -10.19 13.54 1.72
C PHE A 124 -10.96 12.22 1.61
N LEU A 125 -10.40 11.15 2.15
CA LEU A 125 -11.19 9.97 2.47
C LEU A 125 -12.17 10.41 3.55
N GLN A 126 -13.40 10.73 3.16
CA GLN A 126 -14.48 10.91 4.12
C GLN A 126 -14.63 9.57 4.85
N GLU A 127 -14.49 9.58 6.17
CA GLU A 127 -14.82 8.45 7.01
C GLU A 127 -16.29 8.09 6.71
N LYS A 128 -16.50 7.00 5.96
CA LYS A 128 -17.78 6.30 6.08
C LYS A 128 -17.70 5.56 7.41
N GLU A 129 -18.28 6.17 8.43
CA GLU A 129 -18.64 5.52 9.69
C GLU A 129 -19.50 4.27 9.39
N ASN A 130 -18.87 3.14 9.07
CA ASN A 130 -19.46 1.80 9.07
C ASN A 130 -18.34 0.76 8.86
N MET A 131 -17.40 0.72 9.81
CA MET A 131 -16.47 -0.38 9.95
C MET A 131 -17.11 -1.45 10.86
N TYR A 132 -17.85 -2.39 10.25
CA TYR A 132 -18.14 -3.66 10.91
C TYR A 132 -16.83 -4.46 10.96
N ILE A 133 -16.28 -4.60 12.16
CA ILE A 133 -15.22 -5.57 12.46
C ILE A 133 -15.93 -6.91 12.63
N TYR A 134 -15.61 -7.88 11.77
CA TYR A 134 -15.86 -9.31 12.01
C TYR A 134 -14.59 -9.94 12.58
#